data_AF-A0AAU7BQT0-F1
#
_entry.id   AF-A0AAU7BQT0-F1
#
_cell.length_a   1.000
_cell.length_b   1.000
_cell.length_c   1.000
_cell.angle_alpha   90.00
_cell.angle_beta   90.00
_cell.angle_gamma   90.00
#
_symmetry.space_group_name_H-M   'P 1'
#
loop_
_entity.id
_entity.type
_entity.pdbx_description
1 polymer ?
#
loop_
_entity_poly.entity_id
_entity_poly.type
_entity_poly.pdbx_seq_one_letter_code
_entity_poly.pdbx_strand_id
1 'polypeptide(L)'
;MNSATLQYQLIWKSKVTVLIISILLTNSANSQISTNNYNELANTVLNLFNENQIVALGENHGRLNESNFRLSLIKHRNFPQIVDVIVVEFANPLYQDIIDDYVNGKNIPIQKLRKVWQNTTQVGGVWDSPVYEQFFWLFEK
;
A
#
# COMPACT_ATOMS: atom_id res chain seq x y z
N MET A 1 -35.54 11.93 -29.77
CA MET A 1 -35.32 11.36 -28.42
C MET A 1 -35.01 9.88 -28.56
N ASN A 2 -33.77 9.50 -28.26
CA ASN A 2 -33.40 8.35 -27.42
C ASN A 2 -31.89 8.36 -27.21
N SER A 3 -31.53 9.27 -26.30
CA SER A 3 -30.30 9.39 -25.55
C SER A 3 -30.16 8.20 -24.60
N ALA A 4 -29.45 7.15 -25.00
CA ALA A 4 -29.05 6.08 -24.07
C ALA A 4 -27.84 5.24 -24.50
N THR A 5 -27.12 5.61 -25.56
CA THR A 5 -25.71 5.19 -25.71
C THR A 5 -24.86 6.10 -24.82
N LEU A 6 -25.09 6.02 -23.51
CA LEU A 6 -24.11 6.43 -22.52
C LEU A 6 -22.88 5.60 -22.79
N GLN A 7 -21.89 6.27 -23.38
CA GLN A 7 -20.55 5.80 -23.55
C GLN A 7 -20.04 5.26 -22.21
N TYR A 8 -20.08 3.94 -22.05
CA TYR A 8 -19.13 3.25 -21.19
C TYR A 8 -17.76 3.36 -21.87
N GLN A 9 -17.21 4.57 -21.92
CA GLN A 9 -15.77 4.71 -22.01
C GLN A 9 -15.24 4.17 -20.68
N LEU A 10 -14.95 2.87 -20.68
CA LEU A 10 -13.91 2.33 -19.82
C LEU A 10 -12.75 3.32 -19.95
N ILE A 11 -12.48 4.07 -18.88
CA ILE A 11 -11.33 4.96 -18.81
C ILE A 11 -10.14 4.02 -18.78
N TRP A 12 -9.67 3.63 -19.96
CA TRP A 12 -8.42 2.92 -20.12
C TRP A 12 -7.34 3.92 -19.71
N LYS A 13 -6.84 3.80 -18.48
CA LYS A 13 -5.61 4.48 -18.10
C LYS A 13 -4.54 4.02 -19.09
N SER A 14 -3.95 4.96 -19.82
CA SER A 14 -2.87 4.69 -20.77
C SER A 14 -1.55 4.32 -20.07
N LYS A 15 -1.50 4.40 -18.73
CA LYS A 15 -0.35 4.09 -17.89
C LYS A 15 -0.81 3.36 -16.62
N VAL A 16 -0.11 2.29 -16.27
CA VAL A 16 -0.19 1.63 -14.96
C VAL A 16 0.81 2.29 -14.02
N THR A 17 0.37 2.60 -12.81
CA THR A 17 1.16 3.30 -11.80
C THR A 17 1.44 2.41 -10.58
N VAL A 18 2.71 2.30 -10.18
CA VAL A 18 3.20 1.35 -9.18
C VAL A 18 3.81 2.08 -7.97
N LEU A 19 3.33 1.76 -6.78
CA LEU A 19 3.97 2.14 -5.52
C LEU A 19 4.75 0.94 -4.97
N ILE A 20 6.04 1.12 -4.71
CA ILE A 20 6.89 0.11 -4.06
C ILE A 20 7.17 0.55 -2.62
N ILE A 21 7.02 -0.35 -1.66
CA ILE A 21 7.36 -0.13 -0.25
C ILE A 21 8.45 -1.12 0.12
N SER A 22 9.67 -0.63 0.29
CA SER A 22 10.87 -1.44 0.52
C SER A 22 11.86 -0.73 1.43
N ILE A 23 12.85 -1.46 1.95
CA ILE A 23 13.98 -0.91 2.67
C ILE A 23 14.73 0.03 1.73
N LEU A 24 15.01 1.22 2.27
CA LEU A 24 16.14 2.02 1.83
C LEU A 24 16.91 2.37 3.11
N LEU A 25 18.18 1.94 3.20
CA LEU A 25 19.08 2.32 4.29
C LEU A 25 19.33 3.83 4.21
N THR A 26 18.40 4.60 4.78
CA THR A 26 18.48 6.04 4.87
C THR A 26 18.66 6.39 6.34
N ASN A 27 19.72 7.16 6.65
CA ASN A 27 19.92 7.76 7.96
C ASN A 27 18.88 8.86 8.17
N SER A 28 17.65 8.45 8.47
CA SER A 28 16.52 9.36 8.67
C SER A 28 16.38 9.64 10.17
N ALA A 29 16.63 10.89 10.56
CA ALA A 29 16.42 11.38 11.92
C ALA A 29 14.94 11.20 12.33
N ASN A 30 14.69 10.81 13.59
CA ASN A 30 13.33 10.68 14.11
C ASN A 30 12.67 12.06 14.24
N SER A 31 11.91 12.50 13.23
CA SER A 31 11.01 13.63 13.38
C SER A 31 9.63 13.17 13.84
N GLN A 32 9.07 13.82 14.87
CA GLN A 32 7.67 13.66 15.25
C GLN A 32 6.78 14.40 14.23
N ILE A 33 6.20 13.65 13.29
CA ILE A 33 5.28 14.18 12.29
C ILE A 33 3.86 14.21 12.90
N SER A 34 3.22 15.38 12.94
CA SER A 34 1.83 15.54 13.38
C SER A 34 0.85 15.04 12.31
N THR A 35 -0.38 14.65 12.69
CA THR A 35 -1.37 14.09 11.75
C THR A 35 -1.77 15.04 10.60
N ASN A 36 -1.81 16.36 10.85
CA ASN A 36 -2.05 17.37 9.79
C ASN A 36 -0.97 17.37 8.70
N ASN A 37 0.23 16.88 9.02
CA ASN A 37 1.36 16.80 8.10
C ASN A 37 1.26 15.56 7.19
N TYR A 38 0.57 14.48 7.59
CA TYR A 38 0.46 13.28 6.74
C TYR A 38 -0.37 13.48 5.47
N ASN A 39 -1.43 14.30 5.51
CA ASN A 39 -2.22 14.57 4.30
C ASN A 39 -1.43 15.40 3.28
N GLU A 40 -0.68 16.40 3.75
CA GLU A 40 0.20 17.19 2.89
C GLU A 40 1.32 16.33 2.29
N LEU A 41 1.95 15.49 3.12
CA LEU A 41 2.96 14.54 2.66
C LEU A 41 2.38 13.52 1.68
N ALA A 42 1.16 13.04 1.90
CA ALA A 42 0.48 12.13 0.98
C ALA A 42 0.22 12.81 -0.38
N ASN A 43 -0.21 14.08 -0.39
CA ASN A 43 -0.35 14.84 -1.63
C ASN A 43 1.00 14.98 -2.35
N THR A 44 2.07 15.27 -1.63
CA THR A 44 3.43 15.33 -2.20
C THR A 44 3.82 14.01 -2.86
N VAL A 45 3.63 12.87 -2.20
CA VAL A 45 3.92 11.55 -2.78
C VAL A 45 3.03 11.27 -3.99
N LEU A 46 1.73 11.55 -3.91
CA LEU A 46 0.81 11.33 -5.02
C LEU A 46 1.15 12.21 -6.24
N ASN A 47 1.64 13.43 -6.03
CA ASN A 47 2.06 14.32 -7.11
C ASN A 47 3.30 13.80 -7.86
N LEU A 48 4.15 12.97 -7.24
CA LEU A 48 5.28 12.35 -7.94
C LEU A 48 4.81 11.47 -9.11
N PHE A 49 3.61 10.91 -9.03
CA PHE A 49 3.05 10.09 -10.11
C PHE A 49 2.60 10.87 -11.35
N ASN A 50 2.58 12.21 -11.30
CA ASN A 50 2.34 13.02 -12.50
C ASN A 50 3.45 12.86 -13.54
N GLU A 51 4.69 12.62 -13.06
CA GLU A 51 5.88 12.51 -13.90
C GLU A 51 6.50 11.10 -13.86
N ASN A 52 6.17 10.29 -12.84
CA ASN A 52 6.76 8.97 -12.61
C ASN A 52 5.69 7.88 -12.68
N GLN A 53 5.98 6.76 -13.34
CA GLN A 53 5.10 5.57 -13.28
C GLN A 53 5.35 4.73 -12.04
N ILE A 54 6.53 4.86 -11.43
CA ILE A 54 6.95 4.09 -10.26
C ILE A 54 7.46 5.07 -9.22
N VAL A 55 6.92 4.97 -8.00
CA VAL A 55 7.43 5.70 -6.82
C VAL A 55 7.78 4.66 -5.77
N ALA A 56 8.97 4.76 -5.19
CA ALA A 56 9.43 3.88 -4.12
C ALA A 56 9.47 4.63 -2.78
N LEU A 57 8.85 4.06 -1.76
CA LEU A 57 8.89 4.54 -0.38
C LEU A 57 9.81 3.66 0.44
N GLY A 58 10.90 4.27 0.90
CA GLY A 58 11.83 3.68 1.86
C GLY A 58 11.21 3.57 3.25
N GLU A 59 11.55 2.53 4.01
CA GLU A 59 11.32 2.50 5.45
C GLU A 59 12.52 2.02 6.27
N ASN A 60 12.50 2.38 7.54
CA ASN A 60 13.22 1.73 8.62
C ASN A 60 12.23 0.85 9.41
N HIS A 61 12.52 -0.43 9.53
CA HIS A 61 11.56 -1.43 10.02
C HIS A 61 10.94 -1.10 11.37
N GLY A 62 9.65 -1.42 11.49
CA GLY A 62 8.90 -1.30 12.72
C GLY A 62 8.64 0.14 13.19
N ARG A 63 9.05 1.17 12.44
CA ARG A 63 8.81 2.56 12.84
C ARG A 63 7.34 2.93 12.70
N LEU A 64 6.72 3.26 13.84
CA LEU A 64 5.30 3.58 13.91
C LEU A 64 4.93 4.81 13.07
N ASN A 65 5.74 5.87 13.05
CA ASN A 65 5.43 7.08 12.26
C ASN A 65 5.44 6.80 10.76
N GLU A 66 6.42 6.03 10.27
CA GLU A 66 6.52 5.64 8.86
C GLU A 66 5.37 4.71 8.48
N SER A 67 5.00 3.80 9.38
CA SER A 67 3.82 2.93 9.23
C SER A 67 2.53 3.73 9.17
N ASN A 68 2.31 4.65 10.12
CA ASN A 68 1.15 5.53 10.14
C ASN A 68 1.04 6.37 8.87
N PHE A 69 2.16 6.89 8.37
CA PHE A 69 2.18 7.60 7.09
C PHE A 69 1.74 6.70 5.94
N ARG A 70 2.24 5.46 5.83
CA ARG A 70 1.80 4.52 4.78
C ARG A 70 0.30 4.24 4.85
N LEU A 71 -0.23 4.04 6.05
CA LEU A 71 -1.67 3.84 6.24
C LEU A 71 -2.47 5.09 5.83
N SER A 72 -2.01 6.29 6.20
CA SER A 72 -2.62 7.56 5.79
C SER A 72 -2.56 7.77 4.27
N LEU A 73 -1.46 7.40 3.62
CA LEU A 73 -1.28 7.51 2.17
C LEU A 73 -2.30 6.61 1.45
N ILE A 74 -2.42 5.34 1.84
CA ILE A 74 -3.36 4.40 1.21
C ILE A 74 -4.82 4.81 1.45
N LYS A 75 -5.13 5.35 2.63
CA LYS A 75 -6.46 5.91 2.95
C LYS A 75 -6.75 7.25 2.29
N HIS A 76 -5.76 7.90 1.66
CA HIS A 76 -5.97 9.20 1.05
C HIS A 76 -6.97 9.09 -0.09
N ARG A 77 -7.98 9.98 -0.14
CA ARG A 77 -9.11 9.89 -1.06
C ARG A 77 -8.73 9.79 -2.55
N ASN A 78 -7.60 10.38 -2.94
CA ASN A 78 -7.13 10.39 -4.33
C ASN A 78 -6.27 9.15 -4.66
N PHE A 79 -5.82 8.39 -3.65
CA PHE A 79 -4.92 7.26 -3.82
C PHE A 79 -5.44 6.23 -4.84
N PRO A 80 -6.67 5.69 -4.75
CA PRO A 80 -7.16 4.69 -5.71
C PRO A 80 -7.36 5.24 -7.13
N GLN A 81 -7.36 6.56 -7.30
CA GLN A 81 -7.45 7.18 -8.63
C GLN A 81 -6.08 7.28 -9.30
N ILE A 82 -4.99 7.26 -8.52
CA ILE A 82 -3.63 7.51 -8.97
C ILE A 82 -2.81 6.22 -9.01
N VAL A 83 -2.87 5.40 -7.96
CA VAL A 83 -2.05 4.20 -7.79
C VAL A 83 -2.86 2.96 -8.11
N ASP A 84 -2.36 2.14 -9.03
CA ASP A 84 -3.03 0.92 -9.49
C ASP A 84 -2.48 -0.33 -8.79
N VAL A 85 -1.17 -0.33 -8.49
CA VAL A 85 -0.47 -1.48 -7.92
C VAL A 85 0.34 -1.05 -6.70
N ILE A 86 0.23 -1.83 -5.63
CA ILE A 86 1.09 -1.71 -4.45
C ILE A 86 1.95 -2.97 -4.37
N VAL A 87 3.27 -2.78 -4.29
CA VAL A 87 4.26 -3.83 -4.05
C VAL A 87 4.87 -3.59 -2.69
N VAL A 88 4.91 -4.62 -1.83
CA VAL A 88 5.48 -4.52 -0.49
C VAL A 88 6.57 -5.57 -0.30
N GLU A 89 7.62 -5.21 0.43
CA GLU A 89 8.70 -6.13 0.78
C GLU A 89 8.31 -7.15 1.86
N PHE A 90 7.38 -6.78 2.74
CA PHE A 90 6.94 -7.58 3.88
C PHE A 90 5.82 -8.58 3.53
N ALA A 91 5.81 -9.08 2.29
CA ALA A 91 4.88 -10.11 1.82
C ALA A 91 5.59 -11.16 0.97
N ASN A 92 5.03 -12.36 0.92
CA ASN A 92 5.52 -13.44 0.08
C ASN A 92 4.58 -13.67 -1.12
N PRO A 93 5.09 -13.58 -2.38
CA PRO A 93 4.29 -13.74 -3.58
C PRO A 93 3.67 -15.13 -3.76
N LEU A 94 4.15 -16.17 -3.06
CA LEU A 94 3.52 -17.49 -3.03
C LEU A 94 2.07 -17.46 -2.51
N TYR A 95 1.69 -16.39 -1.82
CA TYR A 95 0.36 -16.20 -1.25
C TYR A 95 -0.45 -15.10 -1.94
N GLN A 96 -0.12 -14.74 -3.19
CA GLN A 96 -0.87 -13.73 -3.95
C GLN A 96 -2.36 -14.10 -4.06
N ASP A 97 -2.70 -15.36 -4.34
CA ASP A 97 -4.10 -15.81 -4.40
C ASP A 97 -4.87 -15.58 -3.08
N ILE A 98 -4.19 -15.67 -1.94
CA ILE A 98 -4.79 -15.42 -0.62
C ILE A 98 -5.10 -13.92 -0.46
N ILE A 99 -4.19 -13.06 -0.90
CA ILE A 99 -4.39 -11.61 -0.90
C ILE A 99 -5.50 -11.22 -1.85
N ASP A 100 -5.50 -11.75 -3.07
CA ASP A 100 -6.53 -11.47 -4.07
C ASP A 100 -7.92 -11.87 -3.55
N ASP A 101 -8.04 -13.04 -2.93
CA ASP A 101 -9.28 -13.49 -2.28
C ASP A 101 -9.70 -12.55 -1.15
N TYR A 102 -8.76 -12.16 -0.29
CA TYR A 102 -9.00 -11.30 0.87
C TYR A 102 -9.44 -9.89 0.47
N VAL A 103 -8.75 -9.21 -0.46
CA VAL A 103 -9.12 -7.86 -0.93
C VAL A 103 -10.45 -7.84 -1.69
N ASN A 104 -10.82 -8.97 -2.30
CA ASN A 104 -12.13 -9.17 -2.92
C ASN A 104 -13.25 -9.47 -1.91
N GLY A 105 -12.94 -9.51 -0.61
CA GLY A 105 -13.92 -9.65 0.48
C GLY A 105 -14.25 -11.10 0.85
N LYS A 106 -13.45 -12.08 0.41
CA LYS A 106 -13.61 -13.45 0.91
C LYS A 106 -13.11 -13.52 2.35
N ASN A 107 -13.84 -14.27 3.18
CA ASN A 107 -13.42 -14.53 4.55
C ASN A 107 -12.22 -15.48 4.57
N ILE A 108 -11.04 -14.96 4.90
CA ILE A 108 -9.80 -15.72 5.03
C ILE A 108 -9.45 -15.85 6.52
N PRO A 109 -9.28 -17.07 7.05
CA PRO A 109 -8.84 -17.25 8.43
C PRO A 109 -7.51 -16.53 8.70
N ILE A 110 -7.42 -15.83 9.83
CA ILE A 110 -6.24 -15.04 10.18
C ILE A 110 -4.95 -15.86 10.18
N GLN A 111 -4.99 -17.14 10.59
CA GLN A 111 -3.81 -18.02 10.57
C GLN A 111 -3.32 -18.31 9.14
N LYS A 112 -4.21 -18.28 8.15
CA LYS A 112 -3.89 -18.42 6.74
C LYS A 112 -3.37 -17.08 6.17
N LEU A 113 -4.01 -15.96 6.51
CA LEU A 113 -3.61 -14.64 6.08
C LEU A 113 -2.21 -14.25 6.59
N ARG A 114 -1.90 -14.56 7.87
CA ARG A 114 -0.58 -14.31 8.49
C ARG A 114 0.60 -14.92 7.74
N LYS A 115 0.40 -16.02 7.01
CA LYS A 115 1.47 -16.63 6.21
C LYS A 115 2.04 -15.67 5.17
N VAL A 116 1.25 -14.69 4.71
CA VAL A 116 1.69 -13.69 3.73
C VAL A 116 2.93 -12.95 4.21
N TRP A 117 2.96 -12.48 5.46
CA TRP A 117 4.11 -11.72 6.00
C TRP A 117 5.01 -12.51 6.95
N GLN A 118 4.54 -13.63 7.50
CA GLN A 118 5.34 -14.46 8.42
C GLN A 118 6.17 -15.53 7.72
N ASN A 119 5.71 -16.07 6.58
CA ASN A 119 6.49 -17.04 5.81
C ASN A 119 7.26 -16.33 4.70
N THR A 120 8.35 -15.65 5.05
CA THR A 120 9.22 -14.93 4.11
C THR A 120 10.67 -15.42 4.23
N THR A 121 11.56 -14.91 3.39
CA THR A 121 13.00 -15.19 3.48
C THR A 121 13.69 -14.48 4.65
N GLN A 122 13.00 -13.57 5.35
CA GLN A 122 13.55 -12.86 6.50
C GLN A 122 13.38 -13.69 7.77
N VAL A 123 14.49 -14.20 8.29
CA VAL A 123 14.53 -15.12 9.45
C VAL A 123 14.43 -14.44 10.82
N GLY A 124 14.56 -13.10 10.87
CA GLY A 124 14.65 -12.34 12.12
C GLY A 124 13.32 -11.94 12.76
N GLY A 125 12.17 -12.37 12.22
CA GLY A 125 10.85 -11.98 12.74
C GLY A 125 10.52 -10.49 12.58
N VAL A 126 11.26 -9.77 11.72
CA VAL A 126 11.07 -8.32 11.47
C VAL A 126 9.62 -7.99 11.15
N TRP A 127 8.97 -8.85 10.36
CA TRP A 127 7.59 -8.69 9.92
C TRP A 127 6.53 -9.06 10.97
N ASP A 128 6.92 -9.62 12.12
CA ASP A 128 6.00 -9.93 13.22
C ASP A 128 5.59 -8.68 14.02
N SER A 129 6.20 -7.52 13.74
CA SER A 129 5.76 -6.25 14.30
C SER A 129 4.29 -5.96 13.91
N PRO A 130 3.43 -5.52 14.84
CA PRO A 130 2.02 -5.24 14.56
C PRO A 130 1.77 -4.25 13.43
N VAL A 131 2.76 -3.41 13.08
CA VAL A 131 2.62 -2.42 12.01
C VAL A 131 2.43 -3.06 10.62
N TYR A 132 2.96 -4.27 10.40
CA TYR A 132 2.82 -4.97 9.13
C TYR A 132 1.47 -5.69 9.04
N GLU A 133 1.00 -6.27 10.14
CA GLU A 133 -0.36 -6.81 10.21
C GLU A 133 -1.43 -5.72 9.99
N GLN A 134 -1.26 -4.56 10.63
CA GLN A 134 -2.15 -3.40 10.46
C GLN A 134 -2.25 -2.92 9.01
N PHE A 135 -1.20 -3.10 8.20
CA PHE A 135 -1.25 -2.79 6.78
C PHE A 135 -2.27 -3.65 6.04
N PHE A 136 -2.31 -4.96 6.31
CA PHE A 136 -3.25 -5.86 5.65
C PHE A 136 -4.69 -5.64 6.13
N TRP A 137 -4.90 -5.23 7.38
CA TRP A 137 -6.25 -4.87 7.87
C TRP A 137 -6.90 -3.70 7.13
N LEU A 138 -6.14 -2.88 6.39
CA LEU A 138 -6.74 -1.84 5.54
C LEU A 138 -7.71 -2.37 4.49
N PHE A 139 -7.55 -3.63 4.09
CA PHE A 139 -8.34 -4.26 3.05
C PHE A 139 -9.44 -5.18 3.59
N GLU A 140 -9.55 -5.30 4.92
CA GLU A 140 -10.70 -5.94 5.53
C GLU A 140 -11.96 -5.12 5.22
N LYS A 141 -12.97 -5.75 4.64
CA LYS A 141 -14.26 -5.13 4.32
C LYS A 141 -15.30 -5.43 5.39
#